data_AF-A0A913YP21-F1
#
_entry.id   AF-A0A913YP21-F1
#
_cell.length_a   1.000
_cell.length_b   1.000
_cell.length_c   1.000
_cell.angle_alpha   90.00
_cell.angle_beta   90.00
_cell.angle_gamma   90.00
#
_symmetry.space_group_name_H-M   'P 1'
#
loop_
_entity.id
_entity.type
_entity.pdbx_description
1 polymer ?
#
loop_
_entity_poly.entity_id
_entity_poly.type
_entity_poly.pdbx_seq_one_letter_code
_entity_poly.pdbx_strand_id
1 'polypeptide(L)'
;MFLYIFVAVSWLTAFLLSMKRLRKTAKIYFVILLLIIINLIIFFFVAVELEGWAEGLSMLFTVKNLDPLKDINVWMQAAGQIFFSLSIGWGGLIVFASGSKWNNNFCSDALFVSISNSVTSVWASIIMFSFFGFRMKYQVKSCERLMDSNSTKDIGEFMMKVNIEGSPTPLGLMSGSRNCSKEFFFEQIPGGMSMAFIGMTQAFGEMEFPSAYACLFFILLFLLGITTLPVMIQMLVNSFFEWKLVPQRVGREIVAGIICLVLCIINLVNVQPTGLYILELIDNSSGFPLLVLGFFECIGVCYIYGIDKFSKDMFVMTGQKLNWKWKFCWMFVSPLIILGIIIGSIVKMVQQGEVTYQAWSRDKVSYIGPRNKSQK
;
A
#
# COMPACT_ATOMS: atom_id res chain seq x y z
N MET A 1 8.38 2.67 -24.47
CA MET A 1 7.77 1.55 -25.23
C MET A 1 7.43 0.36 -24.34
N PHE A 2 8.37 -0.18 -23.56
CA PHE A 2 8.14 -1.36 -22.70
C PHE A 2 6.98 -1.22 -21.69
N LEU A 3 6.83 -0.06 -21.04
CA LEU A 3 5.74 0.18 -20.08
C LEU A 3 4.35 0.07 -20.71
N TYR A 4 4.17 0.48 -21.97
CA TYR A 4 2.89 0.33 -22.68
C TYR A 4 2.51 -1.15 -22.86
N ILE A 5 3.50 -2.00 -23.17
CA ILE A 5 3.31 -3.44 -23.29
C ILE A 5 2.90 -4.04 -21.95
N PHE A 6 3.58 -3.67 -20.85
CA PHE A 6 3.23 -4.15 -19.52
C PHE A 6 1.83 -3.75 -19.08
N VAL A 7 1.41 -2.51 -19.35
CA VAL A 7 0.04 -2.07 -19.07
C VAL A 7 -0.97 -2.91 -19.88
N ALA A 8 -0.75 -3.10 -21.18
CA ALA A 8 -1.64 -3.92 -22.01
C ALA A 8 -1.72 -5.38 -21.51
N VAL A 9 -0.59 -5.99 -21.15
CA VAL A 9 -0.53 -7.35 -20.61
C VAL A 9 -1.23 -7.45 -19.25
N SER A 10 -1.09 -6.45 -18.39
CA SER A 10 -1.76 -6.42 -17.09
C SER A 10 -3.28 -6.37 -17.22
N TRP A 11 -3.81 -5.51 -18.10
CA TRP A 11 -5.25 -5.41 -18.37
C TRP A 11 -5.79 -6.64 -19.08
N LEU A 12 -5.02 -7.24 -20.00
CA LEU A 12 -5.39 -8.51 -20.62
C LEU A 12 -5.50 -9.63 -19.57
N THR A 13 -4.53 -9.71 -18.65
CA THR A 13 -4.53 -10.70 -17.58
C THR A 13 -5.73 -10.49 -16.64
N ALA A 14 -6.01 -9.24 -16.25
CA ALA A 14 -7.14 -8.90 -15.41
C ALA A 14 -8.48 -9.26 -16.10
N PHE A 15 -8.61 -8.98 -17.40
CA PHE A 15 -9.76 -9.37 -18.20
C PHE A 15 -9.95 -10.91 -18.21
N LEU A 16 -8.91 -11.66 -18.56
CA LEU A 16 -8.97 -13.14 -18.62
C LEU A 16 -9.35 -13.78 -17.27
N LEU A 17 -8.91 -13.18 -16.15
CA LEU A 17 -9.30 -13.64 -14.81
C LEU A 17 -10.74 -13.26 -14.45
N SER A 18 -11.19 -12.10 -14.92
CA SER A 18 -12.58 -11.64 -14.73
C SER A 18 -13.59 -12.45 -15.56
N MET A 19 -13.15 -13.11 -16.64
CA MET A 19 -14.02 -13.92 -17.52
C MET A 19 -14.67 -15.12 -16.81
N LYS A 20 -14.18 -15.49 -15.63
CA LYS A 20 -14.71 -16.60 -14.85
C LYS A 20 -15.58 -16.03 -13.73
N ARG A 21 -16.80 -16.57 -13.59
CA ARG A 21 -17.66 -16.28 -12.42
C ARG A 21 -16.90 -16.53 -11.11
N LEU A 22 -17.10 -15.67 -10.11
CA LEU A 22 -16.48 -15.72 -8.77
C LEU A 22 -16.27 -17.12 -8.20
N ARG A 23 -17.29 -17.98 -8.23
CA ARG A 23 -17.20 -19.35 -7.67
C ARG A 23 -16.16 -20.23 -8.37
N LYS A 24 -15.93 -20.03 -9.67
CA LYS A 24 -14.87 -20.75 -10.42
C LYS A 24 -13.50 -20.12 -10.19
N THR A 25 -13.45 -18.79 -10.00
CA THR A 25 -12.23 -18.03 -9.73
C THR A 25 -11.70 -18.23 -8.30
N ALA A 26 -12.58 -18.59 -7.35
CA ALA A 26 -12.21 -18.86 -5.96
C ALA A 26 -11.09 -19.91 -5.81
N LYS A 27 -11.08 -20.96 -6.65
CA LYS A 27 -9.98 -21.95 -6.66
C LYS A 27 -8.64 -21.34 -7.06
N ILE A 28 -8.65 -20.42 -8.03
CA ILE A 28 -7.46 -19.72 -8.50
C ILE A 28 -6.95 -18.78 -7.39
N TYR A 29 -7.84 -18.02 -6.75
CA TYR A 29 -7.49 -17.14 -5.64
C TYR A 29 -6.92 -17.91 -4.44
N PHE A 30 -7.44 -19.10 -4.17
CA PHE A 30 -6.89 -19.96 -3.12
C PHE A 30 -5.44 -20.37 -3.42
N VAL A 31 -5.14 -20.77 -4.67
CA VAL A 31 -3.76 -21.09 -5.08
C VAL A 31 -2.86 -19.86 -4.99
N ILE A 32 -3.33 -18.70 -5.45
CA ILE A 32 -2.56 -17.45 -5.36
C ILE A 32 -2.28 -17.08 -3.89
N LEU A 33 -3.27 -17.21 -3.01
CA LEU A 33 -3.11 -16.97 -1.57
C LEU A 33 -2.05 -17.90 -0.97
N LEU A 34 -2.05 -19.18 -1.33
CA LEU A 34 -1.01 -20.11 -0.87
C LEU A 34 0.38 -19.68 -1.36
N LEU A 35 0.51 -19.26 -2.62
CA LEU A 35 1.78 -18.76 -3.16
C LEU A 35 2.27 -17.50 -2.43
N ILE A 36 1.36 -16.57 -2.10
CA ILE A 36 1.67 -15.37 -1.32
C ILE A 36 2.17 -15.77 0.08
N ILE A 37 1.45 -16.66 0.77
CA ILE A 37 1.84 -17.11 2.12
C ILE A 37 3.20 -17.81 2.08
N ILE A 38 3.42 -18.75 1.16
CA ILE A 38 4.70 -19.44 1.01
C ILE A 38 5.83 -18.44 0.77
N ASN A 39 5.61 -17.46 -0.09
CA ASN A 39 6.60 -16.43 -0.39
C ASN A 39 6.94 -15.56 0.84
N LEU A 40 5.93 -15.15 1.63
CA LEU A 40 6.15 -14.43 2.90
C LEU A 40 6.89 -15.28 3.93
N ILE A 41 6.63 -16.58 4.02
CA ILE A 41 7.38 -17.51 4.89
C ILE A 41 8.85 -17.56 4.46
N ILE A 42 9.12 -17.71 3.17
CA ILE A 42 10.50 -17.73 2.64
C ILE A 42 11.21 -16.43 2.99
N PHE A 43 10.58 -15.28 2.73
CA PHE A 43 11.17 -13.99 3.05
C PHE A 43 11.38 -13.78 4.54
N PHE A 44 10.51 -14.29 5.40
CA PHE A 44 10.69 -14.22 6.84
C PHE A 44 11.96 -14.94 7.30
N PHE A 45 12.16 -16.20 6.88
CA PHE A 45 13.36 -16.94 7.28
C PHE A 45 14.64 -16.32 6.72
N VAL A 46 14.62 -15.91 5.44
CA VAL A 46 15.74 -15.20 4.82
C VAL A 46 16.06 -13.91 5.59
N ALA A 47 15.05 -13.11 5.94
CA ALA A 47 15.27 -11.83 6.59
C ALA A 47 15.88 -11.96 8.00
N VAL A 48 15.46 -12.98 8.77
CA VAL A 48 15.95 -13.21 10.14
C VAL A 48 17.34 -13.85 10.18
N GLU A 49 17.79 -14.47 9.09
CA GLU A 49 19.16 -14.98 8.97
C GLU A 49 20.20 -13.88 8.70
N LEU A 50 19.77 -12.70 8.21
CA LEU A 50 20.68 -11.62 7.82
C LEU A 50 21.20 -10.79 8.99
N GLU A 51 22.50 -10.51 9.04
CA GLU A 51 23.07 -9.63 10.05
C GLU A 51 22.47 -8.22 10.00
N GLY A 52 21.77 -7.80 11.07
CA GLY A 52 21.13 -6.48 11.12
C GLY A 52 19.61 -6.53 11.24
N TRP A 53 19.01 -7.71 11.11
CA TRP A 53 17.56 -7.90 11.21
C TRP A 53 16.99 -7.37 12.55
N ALA A 54 17.68 -7.66 13.66
CA ALA A 54 17.26 -7.29 14.99
C ALA A 54 17.28 -5.77 15.20
N GLU A 55 18.26 -5.07 14.63
CA GLU A 55 18.32 -3.61 14.63
C GLU A 55 17.14 -3.00 13.87
N GLY A 56 16.74 -3.59 12.75
CA GLY A 56 15.54 -3.19 12.00
C GLY A 56 14.26 -3.34 12.82
N LEU A 57 14.10 -4.47 13.52
CA LEU A 57 12.95 -4.68 14.42
C LEU A 57 12.97 -3.76 15.64
N SER A 58 14.16 -3.44 16.17
CA SER A 58 14.29 -2.46 17.23
C SER A 58 13.73 -1.11 16.77
N MET A 59 14.02 -0.66 15.55
CA MET A 59 13.45 0.59 15.04
C MET A 59 11.93 0.54 14.84
N LEU A 60 11.38 -0.62 14.47
CA LEU A 60 9.93 -0.80 14.31
C LEU A 60 9.17 -0.74 15.65
N PHE A 61 9.69 -1.42 16.69
CA PHE A 61 8.97 -1.59 17.96
C PHE A 61 9.43 -0.67 19.08
N THR A 62 10.59 -0.02 18.96
CA THR A 62 11.11 0.89 20.00
C THR A 62 10.62 2.30 19.77
N VAL A 63 9.59 2.71 20.50
CA VAL A 63 9.09 4.08 20.48
C VAL A 63 9.93 4.94 21.43
N LYS A 64 10.90 5.68 20.89
CA LYS A 64 11.75 6.61 21.68
C LYS A 64 11.01 7.90 22.06
N ASN A 65 10.05 8.36 21.25
CA ASN A 65 9.26 9.56 21.50
C ASN A 65 7.75 9.28 21.33
N LEU A 66 6.96 9.61 22.35
CA LEU A 66 5.49 9.49 22.35
C LEU A 66 4.77 10.77 21.92
N ASP A 67 5.49 11.87 21.69
CA ASP A 67 4.92 13.12 21.21
C ASP A 67 4.09 12.97 19.92
N PRO A 68 4.45 12.11 18.94
CA PRO A 68 3.60 11.88 17.78
C PRO A 68 2.19 11.38 18.12
N LEU A 69 1.98 10.72 19.27
CA LEU A 69 0.63 10.27 19.67
C LEU A 69 -0.29 11.42 20.07
N LYS A 70 0.27 12.61 20.38
CA LYS A 70 -0.52 13.83 20.64
C LYS A 70 -1.03 14.45 19.34
N ASP A 71 -0.41 14.14 18.20
CA ASP A 71 -0.81 14.66 16.91
C ASP A 71 -2.03 13.90 16.38
N ILE A 72 -3.13 14.62 16.19
CA ILE A 72 -4.38 14.07 15.62
C ILE A 72 -4.16 13.52 14.21
N ASN A 73 -3.19 14.04 13.46
CA ASN A 73 -2.88 13.56 12.11
C ASN A 73 -2.40 12.12 12.12
N VAL A 74 -1.69 11.67 13.17
CA VAL A 74 -1.21 10.29 13.28
C VAL A 74 -2.39 9.32 13.42
N TRP A 75 -3.37 9.66 14.27
CA TRP A 75 -4.59 8.86 14.43
C TRP A 75 -5.46 8.85 13.19
N MET A 76 -5.54 9.99 12.49
CA MET A 76 -6.28 10.11 11.24
C MET A 76 -5.68 9.22 10.15
N GLN A 77 -4.35 9.22 10.00
CA GLN A 77 -3.65 8.33 9.07
C GLN A 77 -3.82 6.86 9.44
N ALA A 78 -3.70 6.51 10.72
CA ALA A 78 -3.88 5.13 11.19
C ALA A 78 -5.30 4.62 10.90
N ALA A 79 -6.32 5.43 11.16
CA ALA A 79 -7.70 5.05 10.87
C ALA A 79 -7.96 4.98 9.35
N GLY A 80 -7.48 5.95 8.57
CA GLY A 80 -7.55 5.92 7.10
C GLY A 80 -6.92 4.66 6.51
N GLN A 81 -5.75 4.25 7.03
CA GLN A 81 -5.06 3.03 6.61
C GLN A 81 -5.91 1.77 6.81
N ILE A 82 -6.69 1.67 7.90
CA ILE A 82 -7.59 0.53 8.13
C ILE A 82 -8.73 0.50 7.10
N PHE A 83 -9.30 1.65 6.73
CA PHE A 83 -10.33 1.74 5.68
C PHE A 83 -9.82 1.24 4.33
N PHE A 84 -8.63 1.69 3.94
CA PHE A 84 -7.97 1.23 2.71
C PHE A 84 -7.60 -0.25 2.78
N SER A 85 -7.00 -0.69 3.88
CA SER A 85 -6.53 -2.07 4.05
C SER A 85 -7.68 -3.08 3.99
N LEU A 86 -8.84 -2.76 4.57
CA LEU A 86 -10.03 -3.62 4.53
C LEU A 86 -10.90 -3.40 3.29
N SER A 87 -10.53 -2.47 2.40
CA SER A 87 -11.30 -2.12 1.19
C SER A 87 -12.77 -1.74 1.50
N ILE A 88 -12.99 -1.02 2.61
CA ILE A 88 -14.33 -0.56 3.03
C ILE A 88 -14.80 0.58 2.10
N GLY A 89 -16.07 0.58 1.71
CA GLY A 89 -16.65 1.60 0.82
C GLY A 89 -16.33 1.42 -0.67
N TRP A 90 -15.54 0.40 -1.04
CA TRP A 90 -15.28 0.09 -2.44
C TRP A 90 -16.46 -0.67 -3.08
N GLY A 91 -17.18 -1.50 -2.29
CA GLY A 91 -18.28 -2.36 -2.75
C GLY A 91 -17.88 -3.82 -3.03
N GLY A 92 -16.57 -4.14 -2.99
CA GLY A 92 -16.07 -5.50 -3.27
C GLY A 92 -16.53 -6.53 -2.25
N LEU A 93 -16.54 -6.16 -0.97
CA LEU A 93 -17.04 -7.01 0.12
C LEU A 93 -18.53 -7.33 -0.05
N ILE A 94 -19.34 -6.37 -0.52
CA ILE A 94 -20.77 -6.56 -0.79
C ILE A 94 -20.95 -7.57 -1.94
N VAL A 95 -20.16 -7.43 -3.01
CA VAL A 95 -20.17 -8.37 -4.14
C VAL A 95 -19.78 -9.78 -3.70
N PHE A 96 -18.76 -9.93 -2.86
CA PHE A 96 -18.37 -11.24 -2.34
C PHE A 96 -19.43 -11.84 -1.42
N ALA A 97 -20.00 -11.05 -0.51
CA ALA A 97 -21.06 -11.48 0.40
C ALA A 97 -22.32 -11.93 -0.36
N SER A 98 -22.65 -11.28 -1.49
CA SER A 98 -23.80 -11.68 -2.32
C SER A 98 -23.66 -13.10 -2.92
N GLY A 99 -22.43 -13.61 -3.05
CA GLY A 99 -22.16 -14.95 -3.56
C GLY A 99 -22.26 -16.08 -2.53
N SER A 100 -22.27 -15.73 -1.24
CA SER A 100 -22.28 -16.64 -0.09
C SER A 100 -23.63 -17.33 0.12
N LYS A 101 -23.65 -18.39 0.92
CA LYS A 101 -24.89 -19.05 1.32
C LYS A 101 -25.70 -18.12 2.24
N TRP A 102 -27.03 -18.19 2.15
CA TRP A 102 -27.93 -17.37 2.96
C TRP A 102 -27.72 -17.54 4.48
N ASN A 103 -27.44 -18.77 4.93
CA ASN A 103 -27.24 -19.11 6.34
C ASN A 103 -25.76 -19.10 6.78
N ASN A 104 -24.89 -18.44 6.03
CA ASN A 104 -23.48 -18.38 6.35
C ASN A 104 -23.22 -17.48 7.57
N ASN A 105 -22.31 -17.89 8.46
CA ASN A 105 -21.95 -17.10 9.63
C ASN A 105 -20.98 -15.97 9.25
N PHE A 106 -21.53 -14.92 8.64
CA PHE A 106 -20.75 -13.77 8.19
C PHE A 106 -20.10 -12.98 9.33
N CYS A 107 -20.57 -13.10 10.58
CA CYS A 107 -19.94 -12.45 11.72
C CYS A 107 -18.56 -13.05 12.02
N SER A 108 -18.45 -14.38 11.97
CA SER A 108 -17.16 -15.07 12.13
C SER A 108 -16.23 -14.77 10.96
N ASP A 109 -16.77 -14.74 9.74
CA ASP A 109 -15.97 -14.41 8.54
C ASP A 109 -15.42 -12.99 8.61
N ALA A 110 -16.24 -12.02 9.00
CA ALA A 110 -15.81 -10.63 9.15
C ALA A 110 -14.69 -10.50 10.19
N LEU A 111 -14.81 -11.16 11.36
CA LEU A 111 -13.78 -11.15 12.39
C LEU A 111 -12.47 -11.80 11.88
N PHE A 112 -12.57 -12.95 11.22
CA PHE A 112 -11.42 -13.66 10.67
C PHE A 112 -10.69 -12.82 9.62
N VAL A 113 -11.44 -12.18 8.70
CA VAL A 113 -10.87 -11.29 7.69
C VAL A 113 -10.18 -10.09 8.33
N SER A 114 -10.81 -9.43 9.30
CA SER A 114 -10.22 -8.27 9.98
C SER A 114 -8.93 -8.62 10.74
N ILE A 115 -8.93 -9.72 11.50
CA ILE A 115 -7.74 -10.16 12.24
C ILE A 115 -6.64 -10.60 11.28
N SER A 116 -6.98 -11.41 10.27
CA SER A 116 -5.99 -11.91 9.29
C SER A 116 -5.35 -10.76 8.51
N ASN A 117 -6.12 -9.72 8.17
CA ASN A 117 -5.60 -8.51 7.54
C ASN A 117 -4.53 -7.86 8.42
N SER A 118 -4.86 -7.54 9.68
CA SER A 118 -3.92 -6.89 10.60
C SER A 118 -2.69 -7.75 10.92
N VAL A 119 -2.87 -9.06 11.12
CA VAL A 119 -1.76 -10.00 11.35
C VAL A 119 -0.82 -10.02 10.14
N THR A 120 -1.37 -10.10 8.93
CA THR A 120 -0.57 -10.09 7.70
C THR A 120 0.17 -8.76 7.54
N SER A 121 -0.45 -7.62 7.85
CA SER A 121 0.21 -6.31 7.79
C SER A 121 1.39 -6.20 8.77
N VAL A 122 1.22 -6.68 10.02
CA VAL A 122 2.31 -6.70 11.01
C VAL A 122 3.41 -7.68 10.62
N TRP A 123 3.04 -8.84 10.07
CA TRP A 123 4.04 -9.81 9.62
C TRP A 123 4.85 -9.30 8.42
N ALA A 124 4.20 -8.64 7.45
CA ALA A 124 4.87 -7.98 6.34
C ALA A 124 5.79 -6.85 6.83
N SER A 125 5.38 -6.05 7.82
CA SER A 125 6.25 -5.00 8.37
C SER A 125 7.48 -5.56 9.07
N ILE A 126 7.35 -6.65 9.83
CA ILE A 126 8.49 -7.36 10.44
C ILE A 126 9.50 -7.80 9.37
N ILE A 127 9.03 -8.41 8.28
CA ILE A 127 9.88 -8.86 7.17
C ILE A 127 10.60 -7.67 6.53
N MET A 128 9.87 -6.62 6.17
CA MET A 128 10.41 -5.44 5.49
C MET A 128 11.44 -4.70 6.36
N PHE A 129 11.12 -4.45 7.63
CA PHE A 129 12.03 -3.78 8.55
C PHE A 129 13.27 -4.60 8.86
N SER A 130 13.19 -5.93 8.83
CA SER A 130 14.36 -6.81 8.96
C SER A 130 15.33 -6.64 7.78
N PHE A 131 14.83 -6.58 6.54
CA PHE A 131 15.65 -6.29 5.35
C PHE A 131 16.27 -4.88 5.40
N PHE A 132 15.51 -3.89 5.85
CA PHE A 132 16.07 -2.54 6.04
C PHE A 132 17.13 -2.51 7.15
N GLY A 133 16.93 -3.26 8.24
CA GLY A 133 17.91 -3.45 9.30
C GLY A 133 19.25 -3.98 8.79
N PHE A 134 19.19 -5.05 8.00
CA PHE A 134 20.35 -5.61 7.29
C PHE A 134 21.06 -4.55 6.44
N ARG A 135 20.30 -3.87 5.57
CA ARG A 135 20.84 -2.85 4.67
C ARG A 135 21.53 -1.72 5.45
N MET A 136 20.90 -1.19 6.50
CA MET A 136 21.47 -0.11 7.31
C MET A 136 22.77 -0.56 7.96
N LYS A 137 22.80 -1.76 8.55
CA LYS A 137 24.01 -2.30 9.19
C LYS A 137 25.14 -2.49 8.18
N TYR A 138 24.81 -2.96 6.98
CA TYR A 138 25.76 -3.07 5.88
C TYR A 138 26.32 -1.70 5.44
N GLN A 139 25.47 -0.68 5.34
CA GLN A 139 25.87 0.69 4.99
C GLN A 139 26.74 1.33 6.08
N VAL A 140 26.41 1.14 7.36
CA VAL A 140 27.24 1.61 8.48
C VAL A 140 28.62 0.97 8.44
N LYS A 141 28.71 -0.37 8.33
CA LYS A 141 30.00 -1.07 8.22
C LYS A 141 30.81 -0.59 7.02
N SER A 142 30.16 -0.31 5.89
CA SER A 142 30.82 0.22 4.69
C SER A 142 31.34 1.64 4.90
N CYS A 143 30.55 2.50 5.56
CA CYS A 143 30.93 3.86 5.95
C CYS A 143 32.15 3.85 6.89
N GLU A 144 32.13 3.00 7.93
CA GLU A 144 33.24 2.86 8.88
C GLU A 144 34.55 2.44 8.19
N ARG A 145 34.50 1.44 7.29
CA ARG A 145 35.68 1.01 6.53
C ARG A 145 36.27 2.11 5.63
N LEU A 146 35.41 2.93 5.03
CA LEU A 146 35.84 4.06 4.20
C LEU A 146 36.43 5.19 5.05
N MET A 147 35.91 5.40 6.25
CA MET A 147 36.48 6.34 7.21
C MET A 147 37.88 5.90 7.66
N ASP A 148 38.09 4.60 7.87
CA ASP A 148 39.40 4.03 8.24
C ASP A 148 40.42 4.14 7.10
N SER A 149 39.99 4.07 5.83
CA SER A 149 40.87 4.20 4.67
C SER A 149 41.27 5.65 4.35
N ASN A 150 40.67 6.65 5.01
CA ASN A 150 40.92 8.08 4.84
C ASN A 150 40.75 8.63 3.40
N SER A 151 40.01 7.90 2.54
CA SER A 151 39.69 8.32 1.17
C SER A 151 38.51 9.29 1.13
N THR A 152 38.76 10.59 1.26
CA THR A 152 37.71 11.64 1.22
C THR A 152 36.87 11.64 -0.06
N LYS A 153 37.45 11.22 -1.20
CA LYS A 153 36.75 11.11 -2.48
C LYS A 153 35.72 9.96 -2.47
N ASP A 154 36.12 8.79 -1.98
CA ASP A 154 35.29 7.58 -1.97
C ASP A 154 34.17 7.69 -0.93
N ILE A 155 34.45 8.34 0.22
CA ILE A 155 33.42 8.70 1.21
C ILE A 155 32.38 9.63 0.59
N GLY A 156 32.83 10.65 -0.16
CA GLY A 156 31.94 11.56 -0.87
C GLY A 156 31.03 10.83 -1.84
N GLU A 157 31.59 9.97 -2.69
CA GLU A 157 30.83 9.18 -3.67
C GLU A 157 29.83 8.21 -3.00
N PHE A 158 30.23 7.55 -1.91
CA PHE A 158 29.36 6.68 -1.14
C PHE A 158 28.18 7.45 -0.52
N MET A 159 28.44 8.58 0.16
CA MET A 159 27.40 9.38 0.80
C MET A 159 26.43 9.98 -0.24
N MET A 160 26.92 10.32 -1.43
CA MET A 160 26.08 10.79 -2.54
C MET A 160 25.16 9.69 -3.07
N LYS A 161 25.65 8.45 -3.17
CA LYS A 161 24.84 7.29 -3.59
C LYS A 161 23.70 6.98 -2.60
N VAL A 162 23.89 7.34 -1.31
CA VAL A 162 22.94 7.04 -0.23
C VAL A 162 21.97 8.20 0.06
N ASN A 163 22.30 9.44 -0.32
CA ASN A 163 21.44 10.62 -0.12
C ASN A 163 20.30 10.68 -1.15
N ILE A 164 19.32 9.81 -1.00
CA ILE A 164 18.20 9.63 -1.95
C ILE A 164 17.16 10.75 -1.79
N GLU A 165 16.91 11.23 -0.58
CA GLU A 165 15.92 12.31 -0.32
C GLU A 165 16.48 13.73 -0.54
N GLY A 166 17.75 13.85 -0.94
CA GLY A 166 18.35 15.15 -1.23
C GLY A 166 18.43 16.07 -0.02
N SER A 167 18.65 15.50 1.18
CA SER A 167 18.86 16.29 2.39
C SER A 167 20.02 17.27 2.17
N PRO A 168 19.92 18.56 2.56
CA PRO A 168 20.90 19.62 2.29
C PRO A 168 22.22 19.47 3.09
N THR A 169 22.48 18.29 3.62
CA THR A 169 23.71 17.94 4.35
C THR A 169 24.96 17.63 3.52
N PRO A 170 25.09 17.83 2.17
CA PRO A 170 26.39 17.64 1.53
C PRO A 170 27.45 18.61 2.07
N LEU A 171 27.03 19.82 2.48
CA LEU A 171 27.95 20.86 2.94
C LEU A 171 28.36 20.69 4.41
N GLY A 172 27.50 20.12 5.26
CA GLY A 172 27.80 19.79 6.66
C GLY A 172 28.70 18.56 6.83
N LEU A 173 28.70 17.65 5.84
CA LEU A 173 29.59 16.48 5.82
C LEU A 173 31.00 16.78 5.29
N MET A 174 31.17 17.87 4.52
CA MET A 174 32.50 18.44 4.26
C MET A 174 33.06 19.17 5.50
N SER A 175 32.21 19.50 6.48
CA SER A 175 32.57 20.14 7.75
C SER A 175 32.29 19.20 8.94
N GLY A 176 33.03 18.09 9.00
CA GLY A 176 33.35 17.44 10.28
C GLY A 176 32.28 16.59 10.99
N SER A 177 31.03 16.51 10.52
CA SER A 177 30.08 15.52 11.10
C SER A 177 30.26 14.14 10.46
N ARG A 178 31.35 13.48 10.88
CA ARG A 178 31.79 12.12 10.50
C ARG A 178 30.94 11.02 11.12
N ASN A 179 29.62 11.15 11.11
CA ASN A 179 28.77 10.24 11.88
C ASN A 179 28.11 9.20 10.95
N CYS A 180 28.70 8.00 10.88
CA CYS A 180 28.10 6.81 10.28
C CYS A 180 26.95 6.30 11.19
N SER A 181 25.93 7.12 11.39
CA SER A 181 24.83 6.82 12.32
C SER A 181 23.76 5.93 11.68
N LYS A 182 23.20 5.00 12.46
CA LYS A 182 22.10 4.13 12.00
C LYS A 182 20.84 4.94 11.69
N GLU A 183 20.53 5.94 12.51
CA GLU A 183 19.38 6.83 12.31
C GLU A 183 19.46 7.59 10.98
N PHE A 184 20.65 8.03 10.57
CA PHE A 184 20.85 8.70 9.28
C PHE A 184 20.47 7.80 8.11
N PHE A 185 20.93 6.54 8.11
CA PHE A 185 20.59 5.60 7.04
C PHE A 185 19.13 5.17 7.07
N PHE A 186 18.48 5.16 8.23
CA PHE A 186 17.05 4.88 8.35
C PHE A 186 16.20 5.98 7.72
N GLU A 187 16.54 7.25 7.96
CA GLU A 187 15.83 8.40 7.37
C GLU A 187 15.94 8.46 5.85
N GLN A 188 16.93 7.79 5.24
CA GLN A 188 17.07 7.71 3.77
C GLN A 188 16.19 6.62 3.12
N ILE A 189 15.43 5.85 3.90
CA ILE A 189 14.53 4.83 3.35
C ILE A 189 13.30 5.53 2.75
N PRO A 190 13.05 5.39 1.43
CA PRO A 190 11.96 6.10 0.79
C PRO A 190 10.59 5.59 1.27
N GLY A 191 9.62 6.51 1.37
CA GLY A 191 8.22 6.20 1.66
C GLY A 191 7.41 5.71 0.46
N GLY A 192 6.17 5.27 0.72
CA GLY A 192 5.18 4.95 -0.32
C GLY A 192 5.59 3.82 -1.27
N MET A 193 5.23 3.93 -2.55
CA MET A 193 5.60 2.94 -3.57
C MET A 193 7.13 2.80 -3.73
N SER A 194 7.87 3.89 -3.57
CA SER A 194 9.33 3.93 -3.69
C SER A 194 10.03 3.04 -2.65
N MET A 195 9.40 2.78 -1.51
CA MET A 195 9.89 1.82 -0.51
C MET A 195 10.11 0.42 -1.10
N ALA A 196 9.15 -0.06 -1.90
CA ALA A 196 9.22 -1.36 -2.53
C ALA A 196 10.19 -1.38 -3.72
N PHE A 197 10.13 -0.35 -4.59
CA PHE A 197 10.90 -0.35 -5.85
C PHE A 197 12.35 0.09 -5.69
N ILE A 198 12.65 0.98 -4.74
CA ILE A 198 14.01 1.49 -4.49
C ILE A 198 14.55 0.90 -3.19
N GLY A 199 13.79 0.99 -2.10
CA GLY A 199 14.22 0.56 -0.78
C GLY A 199 14.64 -0.92 -0.76
N MET A 200 13.72 -1.80 -1.17
CA MET A 200 13.94 -3.25 -1.14
C MET A 200 14.93 -3.74 -2.20
N THR A 201 14.89 -3.20 -3.42
CA THR A 201 15.82 -3.61 -4.47
C THR A 201 17.27 -3.27 -4.11
N GLN A 202 17.49 -2.13 -3.45
CA GLN A 202 18.80 -1.78 -2.90
C GLN A 202 19.20 -2.71 -1.76
N ALA A 203 18.27 -3.15 -0.90
CA ALA A 203 18.58 -4.14 0.12
C ALA A 203 18.99 -5.49 -0.50
N PHE A 204 18.27 -5.96 -1.52
CA PHE A 204 18.61 -7.20 -2.24
C PHE A 204 19.93 -7.09 -2.99
N GLY A 205 20.29 -5.90 -3.50
CA GLY A 205 21.55 -5.65 -4.20
C GLY A 205 22.80 -5.91 -3.36
N GLU A 206 22.70 -5.85 -2.03
CA GLU A 206 23.81 -6.10 -1.11
C GLU A 206 23.86 -7.55 -0.59
N MET A 207 22.93 -8.42 -1.02
CA MET A 207 22.89 -9.84 -0.65
C MET A 207 23.70 -10.70 -1.64
N GLU A 208 24.00 -11.96 -1.28
CA GLU A 208 24.80 -12.86 -2.14
C GLU A 208 24.10 -13.27 -3.45
N PHE A 209 22.76 -13.35 -3.46
CA PHE A 209 21.97 -13.71 -4.65
C PHE A 209 20.88 -12.68 -5.00
N PRO A 210 21.24 -11.43 -5.41
CA PRO A 210 20.28 -10.34 -5.57
C PRO A 210 19.12 -10.65 -6.52
N SER A 211 19.42 -11.31 -7.65
CA SER A 211 18.45 -11.59 -8.71
C SER A 211 17.34 -12.54 -8.26
N ALA A 212 17.65 -13.52 -7.41
CA ALA A 212 16.67 -14.49 -6.92
C ALA A 212 15.66 -13.82 -5.98
N TYR A 213 16.14 -13.04 -5.01
CA TYR A 213 15.28 -12.31 -4.06
C TYR A 213 14.46 -11.22 -4.74
N ALA A 214 15.05 -10.48 -5.68
CA ALA A 214 14.31 -9.50 -6.48
C ALA A 214 13.18 -10.17 -7.29
N CYS A 215 13.44 -11.31 -7.93
CA CYS A 215 12.43 -12.06 -8.68
C CYS A 215 11.28 -12.54 -7.76
N LEU A 216 11.60 -13.15 -6.61
CA LEU A 216 10.61 -13.57 -5.62
C LEU A 216 9.76 -12.40 -5.11
N PHE A 217 10.37 -11.23 -4.91
CA PHE A 217 9.69 -10.04 -4.42
C PHE A 217 8.74 -9.44 -5.47
N PHE A 218 9.17 -9.34 -6.72
CA PHE A 218 8.30 -8.84 -7.79
C PHE A 218 7.19 -9.83 -8.15
N ILE A 219 7.43 -11.15 -8.03
CA ILE A 219 6.36 -12.15 -8.13
C ILE A 219 5.34 -11.94 -7.00
N LEU A 220 5.79 -11.72 -5.76
CA LEU A 220 4.89 -11.41 -4.65
C LEU A 220 4.03 -10.17 -4.93
N LEU A 221 4.65 -9.07 -5.36
CA LEU A 221 3.92 -7.84 -5.70
C LEU A 221 2.92 -8.07 -6.85
N PHE A 222 3.30 -8.86 -7.86
CA PHE A 222 2.41 -9.23 -8.95
C PHE A 222 1.23 -10.07 -8.47
N LEU A 223 1.46 -11.08 -7.62
CA LEU A 223 0.40 -11.91 -7.04
C LEU A 223 -0.53 -11.10 -6.13
N LEU A 224 -0.02 -10.12 -5.40
CA LEU A 224 -0.87 -9.20 -4.64
C LEU A 224 -1.77 -8.38 -5.58
N GLY A 225 -1.20 -7.77 -6.62
CA GLY A 225 -1.96 -6.96 -7.58
C GLY A 225 -2.98 -7.75 -8.41
N ILE A 226 -2.66 -8.98 -8.81
CA ILE A 226 -3.55 -9.81 -9.64
C ILE A 226 -4.80 -10.29 -8.87
N THR A 227 -4.78 -10.29 -7.54
CA THR A 227 -5.95 -10.67 -6.73
C THR A 227 -6.98 -9.56 -6.63
N THR A 228 -6.56 -8.30 -6.68
CA THR A 228 -7.46 -7.15 -6.47
C THR A 228 -8.13 -6.70 -7.77
N LEU A 229 -7.38 -6.65 -8.88
CA LEU A 229 -7.87 -6.13 -10.17
C LEU A 229 -9.15 -6.80 -10.70
N PRO A 230 -9.28 -8.15 -10.73
CA PRO A 230 -10.46 -8.77 -11.32
C PRO A 230 -11.72 -8.55 -10.46
N VAL A 231 -11.55 -8.38 -9.14
CA VAL A 231 -12.65 -8.05 -8.22
C VAL A 231 -13.19 -6.65 -8.54
N MET A 232 -12.29 -5.68 -8.72
CA MET A 232 -12.67 -4.31 -9.08
C MET A 232 -13.41 -4.26 -10.43
N ILE A 233 -12.94 -5.01 -11.44
CA ILE A 233 -13.63 -5.12 -12.73
C ILE A 233 -15.03 -5.70 -12.53
N GLN A 234 -15.16 -6.77 -11.75
CA GLN A 234 -16.45 -7.39 -11.53
C GLN A 234 -17.45 -6.49 -10.80
N MET A 235 -16.96 -5.67 -9.87
CA MET A 235 -17.78 -4.68 -9.19
C MET A 235 -18.35 -3.68 -10.20
N LEU A 236 -17.51 -3.14 -11.09
CA LEU A 236 -17.98 -2.25 -12.16
C LEU A 236 -19.02 -2.96 -13.03
N VAL A 237 -18.72 -4.17 -13.52
CA VAL A 237 -19.66 -4.95 -14.34
C VAL A 237 -21.02 -5.10 -13.64
N ASN A 238 -21.04 -5.45 -12.36
CA ASN A 238 -22.29 -5.57 -11.60
C ASN A 238 -23.03 -4.23 -11.51
N SER A 239 -22.34 -3.13 -11.20
CA SER A 239 -22.94 -1.78 -11.16
C SER A 239 -23.60 -1.39 -12.48
N PHE A 240 -22.96 -1.69 -13.63
CA PHE A 240 -23.54 -1.42 -14.95
C PHE A 240 -24.85 -2.20 -15.22
N PHE A 241 -24.94 -3.44 -14.76
CA PHE A 241 -26.18 -4.24 -14.88
C PHE A 241 -27.26 -3.78 -13.90
N GLU A 242 -26.90 -3.40 -12.68
CA GLU A 242 -27.85 -2.91 -11.67
C GLU A 242 -28.46 -1.57 -12.06
N TRP A 243 -27.67 -0.66 -12.62
CA TRP A 243 -28.14 0.62 -13.16
C TRP A 243 -28.89 0.49 -14.50
N LYS A 244 -29.08 -0.74 -15.00
CA LYS A 244 -29.75 -1.05 -16.28
C LYS A 244 -29.14 -0.31 -17.49
N LEU A 245 -27.88 0.10 -17.40
CA LEU A 245 -27.17 0.77 -18.51
C LEU A 245 -26.88 -0.19 -19.67
N VAL A 246 -26.81 -1.50 -19.38
CA VAL A 246 -26.57 -2.54 -20.37
C VAL A 246 -27.75 -3.52 -20.38
N PRO A 247 -28.28 -3.87 -21.58
CA PRO A 247 -29.30 -4.91 -21.69
C PRO A 247 -28.79 -6.26 -21.14
N GLN A 248 -29.63 -6.97 -20.38
CA GLN A 248 -29.30 -8.30 -19.83
C GLN A 248 -28.98 -9.36 -20.91
N ARG A 249 -29.25 -9.07 -22.19
CA ARG A 249 -28.91 -9.93 -23.33
C ARG A 249 -27.41 -9.93 -23.64
N VAL A 250 -26.68 -8.88 -23.27
CA VAL A 250 -25.23 -8.79 -23.48
C VAL A 250 -24.53 -9.69 -22.46
N GLY A 251 -23.63 -10.55 -22.94
CA GLY A 251 -22.84 -11.41 -22.06
C GLY A 251 -21.96 -10.58 -21.11
N ARG A 252 -21.89 -10.98 -19.84
CA ARG A 252 -21.07 -10.30 -18.81
C ARG A 252 -19.61 -10.15 -19.24
N GLU A 253 -19.07 -11.12 -19.97
CA GLU A 253 -17.69 -11.10 -20.46
C GLU A 253 -17.44 -9.98 -21.48
N ILE A 254 -18.43 -9.66 -22.30
CA ILE A 254 -18.32 -8.57 -23.28
C ILE A 254 -18.28 -7.23 -22.54
N VAL A 255 -19.14 -7.06 -21.54
CA VAL A 255 -19.17 -5.85 -20.69
C VAL A 255 -17.83 -5.68 -19.95
N ALA A 256 -17.32 -6.76 -19.35
CA ALA A 256 -16.02 -6.76 -18.69
C ALA A 256 -14.89 -6.37 -19.66
N GLY A 257 -14.88 -6.91 -20.88
CA GLY A 257 -13.89 -6.60 -21.91
C GLY A 257 -13.91 -5.13 -22.34
N ILE A 258 -15.11 -4.56 -22.55
CA ILE A 258 -15.28 -3.14 -22.88
C ILE A 258 -14.76 -2.27 -21.73
N ILE A 259 -15.15 -2.57 -20.48
CA ILE A 259 -14.67 -1.83 -19.31
C ILE A 259 -13.15 -1.89 -19.19
N CYS A 260 -12.55 -3.08 -19.33
CA CYS A 260 -11.10 -3.25 -19.29
C CYS A 260 -10.40 -2.46 -20.39
N LEU A 261 -10.95 -2.44 -21.60
CA LEU A 261 -10.39 -1.68 -22.72
C LEU A 261 -10.43 -0.16 -22.47
N VAL A 262 -11.56 0.35 -21.99
CA VAL A 262 -11.70 1.78 -21.63
C VAL A 262 -10.73 2.16 -20.51
N LEU A 263 -10.67 1.36 -19.43
CA LEU A 263 -9.75 1.60 -18.32
C LEU A 263 -8.28 1.47 -18.74
N CYS A 264 -7.94 0.54 -19.63
CA CYS A 264 -6.60 0.41 -20.19
C CYS A 264 -6.19 1.67 -20.93
N ILE A 265 -7.06 2.24 -21.78
CA ILE A 265 -6.79 3.46 -22.53
C ILE A 265 -6.57 4.65 -21.57
N ILE A 266 -7.41 4.80 -20.55
CA ILE A 266 -7.28 5.87 -19.55
C ILE A 266 -5.94 5.73 -18.80
N ASN A 267 -5.55 4.52 -18.43
CA ASN A 267 -4.31 4.27 -17.70
C ASN A 267 -3.04 4.51 -18.53
N LEU A 268 -3.13 4.66 -19.86
CA LEU A 268 -1.96 5.01 -20.68
C LEU A 268 -1.40 6.39 -20.33
N VAL A 269 -2.20 7.28 -19.75
CA VAL A 269 -1.73 8.59 -19.24
C VAL A 269 -0.62 8.40 -18.19
N ASN A 270 -0.73 7.37 -17.35
CA ASN A 270 0.25 7.08 -16.30
C ASN A 270 1.59 6.54 -16.83
N VAL A 271 1.69 6.24 -18.14
CA VAL A 271 2.93 5.73 -18.78
C VAL A 271 3.83 6.88 -19.26
N GLN A 272 3.35 8.12 -19.24
CA GLN A 272 4.12 9.29 -19.65
C GLN A 272 5.31 9.54 -18.70
N PRO A 273 6.35 10.32 -19.09
CA PRO A 273 7.46 10.66 -18.20
C PRO A 273 7.05 11.36 -16.90
N THR A 274 5.92 12.08 -16.93
CA THR A 274 5.28 12.73 -15.77
C THR A 274 4.25 11.83 -15.07
N GLY A 275 4.05 10.60 -15.56
CA GLY A 275 2.97 9.71 -15.15
C GLY A 275 3.04 9.29 -13.68
N LEU A 276 4.24 9.16 -13.11
CA LEU A 276 4.41 8.86 -11.69
C LEU A 276 3.82 9.97 -10.80
N TYR A 277 3.99 11.25 -11.17
CA TYR A 277 3.42 12.36 -10.42
C TYR A 277 1.89 12.38 -10.49
N ILE A 278 1.33 12.06 -11.66
CA ILE A 278 -0.12 11.94 -11.84
C ILE A 278 -0.66 10.79 -10.98
N LEU A 279 0.02 9.65 -10.99
CA LEU A 279 -0.35 8.47 -10.21
C LEU A 279 -0.32 8.77 -8.71
N GLU A 280 0.75 9.39 -8.21
CA GLU A 280 0.89 9.77 -6.81
C GLU A 280 -0.16 10.80 -6.38
N LEU A 281 -0.49 11.77 -7.24
CA LEU A 281 -1.54 12.74 -6.98
C LEU A 281 -2.92 12.08 -6.86
N ILE A 282 -3.25 11.15 -7.77
CA ILE A 282 -4.50 10.39 -7.74
C ILE A 282 -4.56 9.52 -6.47
N ASP A 283 -3.48 8.82 -6.15
CA ASP A 283 -3.39 7.94 -4.98
C ASP A 283 -3.62 8.71 -3.68
N ASN A 284 -2.91 9.83 -3.50
CA ASN A 284 -3.04 10.71 -2.34
C ASN A 284 -4.45 11.33 -2.20
N SER A 285 -5.16 11.51 -3.32
CA SER A 285 -6.52 12.10 -3.32
C SER A 285 -7.64 11.07 -3.13
N SER A 286 -7.35 9.78 -3.30
CA SER A 286 -8.38 8.72 -3.34
C SER A 286 -9.04 8.43 -1.98
N GLY A 287 -8.40 8.80 -0.88
CA GLY A 287 -8.86 8.42 0.47
C GLY A 287 -10.07 9.18 0.97
N PHE A 288 -10.15 10.48 0.68
CA PHE A 288 -11.24 11.31 1.16
C PHE A 288 -12.61 10.85 0.63
N PRO A 289 -12.80 10.58 -0.68
CA PRO A 289 -14.06 10.05 -1.20
C PRO A 289 -14.50 8.73 -0.54
N LEU A 290 -13.57 7.81 -0.28
CA LEU A 290 -13.87 6.51 0.34
C LEU A 290 -14.40 6.66 1.77
N LEU A 291 -13.83 7.59 2.54
CA LEU A 291 -14.30 7.89 3.90
C LEU A 291 -15.73 8.45 3.88
N VAL A 292 -16.02 9.35 2.95
CA VAL A 292 -17.37 9.92 2.77
C VAL A 292 -18.38 8.83 2.39
N LEU A 293 -18.02 7.93 1.47
CA LEU A 293 -18.86 6.79 1.11
C LEU A 293 -19.14 5.88 2.31
N GLY A 294 -18.09 5.50 3.05
CA GLY A 294 -18.23 4.66 4.26
C GLY A 294 -19.08 5.31 5.35
N PHE A 295 -19.02 6.65 5.49
CA PHE A 295 -19.89 7.40 6.41
C PHE A 295 -21.36 7.24 6.03
N PHE A 296 -21.70 7.50 4.77
CA PHE A 296 -23.09 7.41 4.29
C PHE A 296 -23.62 5.97 4.30
N GLU A 297 -22.78 4.97 4.02
CA GLU A 297 -23.17 3.56 4.18
C GLU A 297 -23.54 3.24 5.63
N CYS A 298 -22.73 3.70 6.59
CA CYS A 298 -22.97 3.48 8.01
C CYS A 298 -24.28 4.16 8.47
N ILE A 299 -24.49 5.42 8.07
CA ILE A 299 -25.72 6.16 8.37
C ILE A 299 -26.94 5.52 7.71
N GLY A 300 -26.81 5.10 6.44
CA GLY A 300 -27.86 4.44 5.67
C GLY A 300 -28.34 3.14 6.33
N VAL A 301 -27.41 2.30 6.78
CA VAL A 301 -27.76 1.03 7.45
C VAL A 301 -28.29 1.27 8.87
N CYS A 302 -27.64 2.12 9.66
CA CYS A 302 -27.97 2.24 11.09
C CYS A 302 -29.22 3.09 11.35
N TYR A 303 -29.37 4.20 10.62
CA TYR A 303 -30.41 5.21 10.88
C TYR A 303 -31.56 5.18 9.87
N ILE A 304 -31.27 5.05 8.56
CA ILE A 304 -32.31 5.05 7.52
C ILE A 304 -33.02 3.69 7.46
N TYR A 305 -32.27 2.60 7.35
CA TYR A 305 -32.84 1.24 7.37
C TYR A 305 -33.28 0.81 8.78
N GLY A 306 -32.55 1.28 9.79
CA GLY A 306 -32.82 1.03 11.21
C GLY A 306 -32.09 -0.22 11.72
N ILE A 307 -31.26 -0.03 12.75
CA ILE A 307 -30.43 -1.09 13.35
C ILE A 307 -31.24 -2.29 13.87
N ASP A 308 -32.46 -2.06 14.37
CA ASP A 308 -33.30 -3.14 14.91
C ASP A 308 -33.92 -3.99 13.82
N LYS A 309 -34.23 -3.39 12.65
CA LYS A 309 -34.67 -4.14 11.47
C LYS A 309 -33.51 -4.97 10.93
N PHE A 310 -32.33 -4.36 10.79
CA PHE A 310 -31.12 -5.06 10.38
C PHE A 310 -30.77 -6.22 11.32
N SER A 311 -30.88 -6.01 12.64
CA SER A 311 -30.63 -7.06 13.64
C SER A 311 -31.64 -8.21 13.56
N LYS A 312 -32.89 -7.96 13.12
CA LYS A 312 -33.90 -9.02 12.90
C LYS A 312 -33.58 -9.81 11.64
N ASP A 313 -33.24 -9.14 10.55
CA ASP A 313 -32.87 -9.80 9.29
C ASP A 313 -31.64 -10.71 9.48
N MET A 314 -30.63 -10.20 10.20
CA MET A 314 -29.47 -11.00 10.58
C MET A 314 -29.87 -12.23 11.41
N PHE A 315 -30.77 -12.08 12.38
CA PHE A 315 -31.24 -13.21 13.19
C PHE A 315 -31.98 -14.26 12.35
N VAL A 316 -32.73 -13.84 11.34
CA VAL A 316 -33.40 -14.75 10.39
C VAL A 316 -32.38 -15.49 9.51
N MET A 317 -31.27 -14.85 9.15
CA MET A 317 -30.22 -15.46 8.33
C MET A 317 -29.32 -16.42 9.12
N THR A 318 -28.82 -16.00 10.28
CA THR A 318 -27.74 -16.72 11.00
C THR A 318 -28.21 -17.40 12.29
N GLY A 319 -29.43 -17.11 12.77
CA GLY A 319 -29.92 -17.56 14.06
C GLY A 319 -29.28 -16.86 15.27
N GLN A 320 -28.36 -15.90 15.06
CA GLN A 320 -27.68 -15.16 16.12
C GLN A 320 -28.17 -13.71 16.18
N LYS A 321 -28.49 -13.22 17.37
CA LYS A 321 -28.84 -11.81 17.58
C LYS A 321 -27.58 -10.96 17.75
N LEU A 322 -27.63 -9.71 17.30
CA LEU A 322 -26.52 -8.78 17.45
C LEU A 322 -26.38 -8.36 18.92
N ASN A 323 -25.21 -8.55 19.51
CA ASN A 323 -24.94 -8.09 20.87
C ASN A 323 -25.06 -6.55 20.94
N TRP A 324 -25.49 -6.04 22.10
CA TRP A 324 -25.66 -4.59 22.30
C TRP A 324 -24.38 -3.79 22.04
N LYS A 325 -23.20 -4.36 22.34
CA LYS A 325 -21.89 -3.75 22.06
C LYS A 325 -21.69 -3.44 20.57
N TRP A 326 -22.11 -4.33 19.69
CA TRP A 326 -22.04 -4.12 18.23
C TRP A 326 -23.05 -3.07 17.79
N LYS A 327 -24.27 -3.06 18.36
CA LYS A 327 -25.27 -2.03 18.07
C LYS A 327 -24.74 -0.64 18.44
N PHE A 328 -24.16 -0.51 19.64
CA PHE A 328 -23.56 0.74 20.10
C PHE A 328 -22.38 1.18 19.23
N CYS A 329 -21.52 0.23 18.85
CA CYS A 329 -20.39 0.50 17.97
C CYS A 329 -20.84 1.09 16.62
N TRP A 330 -21.79 0.42 15.94
CA TRP A 330 -22.25 0.86 14.62
C TRP A 330 -23.10 2.13 14.66
N MET A 331 -23.88 2.33 15.72
CA MET A 331 -24.74 3.50 15.83
C MET A 331 -23.97 4.76 16.21
N PHE A 332 -22.98 4.68 17.10
CA PHE A 332 -22.33 5.86 17.67
C PHE A 332 -20.83 5.90 17.40
N VAL A 333 -20.10 4.82 17.72
CA VAL A 333 -18.63 4.83 17.69
C VAL A 333 -18.11 4.95 16.26
N SER A 334 -18.57 4.10 15.34
CA SER A 334 -18.09 4.10 13.95
C SER A 334 -18.43 5.40 13.21
N PRO A 335 -19.68 5.93 13.22
CA PRO A 335 -19.99 7.19 12.57
C PRO A 335 -19.21 8.36 13.13
N LEU A 336 -18.98 8.41 14.45
CA LEU A 336 -18.23 9.49 15.10
C LEU A 336 -16.75 9.45 14.72
N ILE A 337 -16.13 8.27 14.72
CA ILE A 337 -14.74 8.12 14.27
C ILE A 337 -14.60 8.54 12.81
N ILE A 338 -15.47 8.06 11.92
CA ILE A 338 -15.43 8.40 10.50
C ILE A 338 -15.63 9.92 10.30
N LEU A 339 -16.60 10.51 10.99
CA LEU A 339 -16.85 11.96 10.94
C LEU A 339 -15.63 12.75 11.43
N GLY A 340 -14.99 12.31 12.51
CA GLY A 340 -13.76 12.92 13.03
C GLY A 340 -12.62 12.90 12.01
N ILE A 341 -12.43 11.78 11.29
CA ILE A 341 -11.42 11.64 10.24
C ILE A 341 -11.75 12.55 9.05
N ILE A 342 -13.02 12.65 8.64
CA ILE A 342 -13.46 13.54 7.56
C ILE A 342 -13.17 15.00 7.92
N ILE A 343 -13.55 15.44 9.13
CA ILE A 343 -13.30 16.79 9.61
C ILE A 343 -11.80 17.06 9.67
N GLY A 344 -11.01 16.14 10.25
CA GLY A 344 -9.56 16.26 10.32
C GLY A 344 -8.92 16.37 8.94
N SER A 345 -9.43 15.62 7.95
CA SER A 345 -8.93 15.66 6.58
C SER A 345 -9.20 17.01 5.93
N ILE A 346 -10.39 17.57 6.15
CA ILE A 346 -10.75 18.92 5.68
C ILE A 346 -9.88 19.98 6.35
N VAL A 347 -9.68 19.89 7.67
CA VAL A 347 -8.81 20.82 8.42
C VAL A 347 -7.39 20.77 7.87
N LYS A 348 -6.85 19.57 7.65
CA LYS A 348 -5.51 19.40 7.06
C LYS A 348 -5.43 20.03 5.67
N MET A 349 -6.42 19.80 4.81
CA MET A 349 -6.47 20.40 3.48
C MET A 349 -6.52 21.93 3.54
N VAL A 350 -7.27 22.51 4.49
CA VAL A 350 -7.35 23.97 4.68
C VAL A 350 -6.06 24.55 5.26
N GLN A 351 -5.45 23.88 6.23
CA GLN A 351 -4.22 24.35 6.89
C GLN A 351 -2.99 24.24 6.01
N GLN A 352 -2.90 23.20 5.16
CA GLN A 352 -1.75 23.03 4.27
C GLN A 352 -1.69 24.11 3.17
N GLY A 353 -2.82 24.73 2.81
CA GLY A 353 -2.88 25.88 1.89
C GLY A 353 -2.45 25.54 0.46
N GLU A 354 -1.15 25.44 0.22
CA GLU A 354 -0.55 25.05 -1.06
C GLU A 354 -0.24 23.54 -1.08
N VAL A 355 -0.88 22.81 -1.99
CA VAL A 355 -0.58 21.40 -2.24
C VAL A 355 0.79 21.31 -2.93
N THR A 356 1.80 20.85 -2.19
CA THR A 356 3.13 20.59 -2.71
C THR A 356 3.26 19.11 -3.08
N TYR A 357 3.99 18.83 -4.15
CA TYR A 357 4.33 17.45 -4.55
C TYR A 357 5.84 17.36 -4.75
N GLN A 358 6.40 16.18 -4.51
CA GLN A 358 7.83 15.96 -4.74
C GLN A 358 8.08 15.83 -6.25
N ALA A 359 8.91 16.72 -6.80
CA ALA A 359 9.33 16.68 -8.18
C ALA A 359 10.82 16.36 -8.27
N TRP A 360 11.18 15.42 -9.13
CA TRP A 360 12.57 15.16 -9.46
C TRP A 360 13.16 16.35 -10.23
N SER A 361 14.23 16.93 -9.70
CA SER A 361 14.95 18.04 -10.33
C SER A 361 16.38 17.62 -10.65
N ARG A 362 16.75 17.70 -11.93
CA ARG A 362 18.11 17.41 -12.40
C ARG A 362 19.14 18.31 -11.70
N ASP A 363 18.81 19.59 -11.47
CA ASP A 363 19.77 20.57 -10.94
C ASP A 363 20.15 20.31 -9.49
N LYS A 364 19.24 19.76 -8.67
CA LYS A 364 19.56 19.31 -7.31
C LYS A 364 20.55 18.14 -7.29
N VAL A 365 20.62 17.34 -8.36
CA VAL A 365 21.60 16.26 -8.55
C VAL A 365 22.92 16.80 -9.15
N SER A 366 22.87 17.85 -9.96
CA SER A 366 24.04 18.46 -10.62
C SER A 366 25.01 19.19 -9.69
N TYR A 367 24.56 19.65 -8.50
CA TYR A 367 25.46 20.24 -7.49
C TYR A 367 26.33 19.21 -6.75
N ILE A 368 26.18 17.93 -7.09
CA ILE A 368 26.72 16.78 -6.36
C ILE A 368 27.83 16.07 -7.17
N GLY A 369 28.27 16.61 -8.32
CA GLY A 369 29.43 16.12 -9.07
C GLY A 369 30.52 17.18 -9.25
N PRO A 370 31.82 16.82 -9.39
CA PRO A 370 32.85 17.82 -9.62
C PRO A 370 32.56 18.54 -10.94
N ARG A 371 32.42 19.86 -10.88
CA ARG A 371 32.45 20.73 -12.07
C ARG A 371 33.81 20.58 -12.74
N ASN A 372 33.96 19.60 -13.63
CA ASN A 372 34.94 19.73 -14.68
C ASN A 372 34.38 20.70 -15.71
N LYS A 373 34.77 21.97 -15.53
CA LYS A 373 34.76 22.98 -16.58
C LYS A 373 35.56 22.43 -17.76
N SER A 374 34.87 22.21 -18.88
CA SER A 374 35.41 22.47 -20.21
C SER A 374 34.27 22.47 -21.22
N GLN A 375 33.53 23.59 -21.25
CA GLN A 375 32.85 24.03 -22.46
C GLN A 375 33.92 24.51 -23.44
N LYS A 376 33.99 23.86 -24.59
CA LYS A 376 34.23 24.51 -25.87
C LYS A 376 33.04 24.21 -26.75
#